data_AF-A0A6P1TGF5-F1
#
_entry.id   AF-A0A6P1TGF5-F1
#
_cell.length_a   1.000
_cell.length_b   1.000
_cell.length_c   1.000
_cell.angle_alpha   90.00
_cell.angle_beta   90.00
_cell.angle_gamma   90.00
#
_symmetry.space_group_name_H-M   'P 1'
#
loop_
_entity.id
_entity.type
_entity.pdbx_description
1 polymer ?
#
loop_
_entity_poly.entity_id
_entity_poly.type
_entity_poly.pdbx_seq_one_letter_code
_entity_poly.pdbx_strand_id
1 'polypeptide(L)'
;MKKLYPLIALATVIIIAALYGLDHYREVREQQQAQTAHLITRCANQGLLSLFTLQATDWSKNPQQLKFEEQRLKQRVAALPAAVYDGKPFSDWQAALEVCERLTVNTNRQHKTIFRPLAEMAKKEIWSLDTAKSEQFQARRKKAIYRAKIAAEAADRYLDDLRADVSRLLEVSRISPEARALSDQQLQENIFNTYREGRFSKRRVLQYLERQEAFYQLLTDNPKGFTLRGGSLYFYNKTIHRKADDLNRSLVQGETDFFSNWSQIVAR
;
A
#
# COMPACT_ATOMS: atom_id res chain seq x y z
N MET A 1 14.71 -70.38 -26.05
CA MET A 1 13.85 -69.62 -25.12
C MET A 1 14.55 -69.00 -23.90
N LYS A 2 15.80 -69.34 -23.53
CA LYS A 2 16.50 -68.74 -22.36
C LYS A 2 17.04 -67.31 -22.55
N LYS A 3 17.16 -66.79 -23.79
CA LYS A 3 17.69 -65.45 -24.08
C LYS A 3 16.66 -64.30 -23.98
N LEU A 4 15.36 -64.63 -23.87
CA LEU A 4 14.29 -63.64 -23.74
C LEU A 4 14.10 -63.15 -22.29
N TYR A 5 14.33 -64.02 -21.31
CA TYR A 5 14.23 -63.67 -19.87
C TYR A 5 15.13 -62.51 -19.41
N PRO A 6 16.43 -62.43 -19.78
CA PRO A 6 17.26 -61.29 -19.40
C PRO A 6 16.82 -59.98 -20.09
N LEU A 7 16.27 -60.05 -21.30
CA LEU A 7 15.73 -58.89 -22.03
C LEU A 7 14.44 -58.36 -21.38
N ILE A 8 13.55 -59.26 -20.95
CA ILE A 8 12.34 -58.91 -20.21
C ILE A 8 12.70 -58.32 -18.85
N ALA A 9 13.67 -58.91 -18.13
CA ALA A 9 14.14 -58.38 -16.85
C ALA A 9 14.75 -56.97 -16.99
N LEU A 10 15.58 -56.74 -18.01
CA LEU A 10 16.16 -55.42 -18.31
C LEU A 10 15.07 -54.38 -18.64
N ALA A 11 14.11 -54.73 -19.51
CA ALA A 11 12.99 -53.85 -19.84
C ALA A 11 12.16 -53.50 -18.60
N THR A 12 11.92 -54.47 -17.71
CA THR A 12 11.19 -54.26 -16.46
C THR A 12 11.94 -53.29 -15.53
N VAL A 13 13.26 -53.43 -15.39
CA VAL A 13 14.08 -52.51 -14.58
C VAL A 13 14.09 -51.09 -15.16
N ILE A 14 14.19 -50.94 -16.48
CA ILE A 14 14.12 -49.65 -17.17
C ILE A 14 12.77 -48.98 -16.94
N ILE A 15 11.67 -49.73 -17.04
CA ILE A 15 10.31 -49.22 -16.81
C ILE A 15 10.16 -48.75 -15.35
N ILE A 16 10.62 -49.54 -14.37
CA ILE A 16 10.56 -49.16 -12.96
C ILE A 16 11.41 -47.90 -12.68
N ALA A 17 12.61 -47.83 -13.23
CA ALA A 17 13.48 -46.65 -13.10
C ALA A 17 12.88 -45.40 -13.77
N ALA A 18 12.23 -45.57 -14.93
CA ALA A 18 11.53 -44.49 -15.63
C ALA A 18 10.31 -44.00 -14.85
N LEU A 19 9.51 -44.91 -14.28
CA LEU A 19 8.36 -44.56 -13.43
C LEU A 19 8.80 -43.82 -12.17
N TYR A 20 9.81 -44.36 -11.47
CA TYR A 20 10.35 -43.73 -10.26
C TYR A 20 10.97 -42.35 -10.55
N GLY A 21 11.72 -42.23 -11.64
CA GLY A 21 12.29 -40.95 -12.06
C GLY A 21 11.21 -39.92 -12.45
N LEU A 22 10.11 -40.37 -13.02
CA LEU A 22 8.99 -39.52 -13.42
C LEU A 22 8.19 -39.03 -12.21
N ASP A 23 7.95 -39.90 -11.22
CA ASP A 23 7.29 -39.51 -9.97
C ASP A 23 8.16 -38.57 -9.14
N HIS A 24 9.46 -38.84 -9.02
CA HIS A 24 10.39 -37.92 -8.35
C HIS A 24 10.45 -36.56 -9.06
N TYR A 25 10.46 -36.54 -10.39
CA TYR A 25 10.43 -35.30 -11.15
C TYR A 25 9.15 -34.49 -10.94
N ARG A 26 7.99 -35.15 -10.85
CA ARG A 26 6.71 -34.52 -10.50
C ARG A 26 6.76 -33.91 -9.11
N GLU A 27 7.21 -34.67 -8.12
CA GLU A 27 7.31 -34.21 -6.74
C GLU A 27 8.21 -32.98 -6.61
N VAL A 28 9.38 -32.98 -7.26
CA VAL A 28 10.29 -31.83 -7.28
C VAL A 28 9.63 -30.61 -7.93
N ARG A 29 8.89 -30.78 -9.03
CA ARG A 29 8.16 -29.68 -9.66
C ARG A 29 7.06 -29.12 -8.77
N GLU A 30 6.27 -29.99 -8.14
CA GLU A 30 5.20 -29.57 -7.22
C GLU A 30 5.78 -28.78 -6.04
N GLN A 31 6.90 -29.23 -5.47
CA GLN A 31 7.61 -28.50 -4.41
C GLN A 31 8.12 -27.13 -4.90
N GLN A 32 8.69 -27.06 -6.11
CA GLN A 32 9.16 -25.80 -6.71
C GLN A 32 8.01 -24.81 -6.98
N GLN A 33 6.87 -25.31 -7.47
CA GLN A 33 5.65 -24.53 -7.66
C GLN A 33 5.13 -23.99 -6.33
N ALA A 34 5.05 -24.85 -5.30
CA ALA A 34 4.60 -24.47 -3.98
C ALA A 34 5.51 -23.42 -3.31
N GLN A 35 6.82 -23.56 -3.44
CA GLN A 35 7.80 -22.58 -2.93
C GLN A 35 7.66 -21.23 -3.63
N THR A 36 7.47 -21.24 -4.96
CA THR A 36 7.26 -20.04 -5.76
C THR A 36 5.99 -19.30 -5.32
N ALA A 37 4.86 -20.02 -5.23
CA ALA A 37 3.59 -19.47 -4.78
C ALA A 37 3.68 -18.94 -3.34
N HIS A 38 4.37 -19.66 -2.45
CA HIS A 38 4.56 -19.26 -1.07
C HIS A 38 5.37 -17.96 -0.95
N LEU A 39 6.46 -17.83 -1.69
CA LEU A 39 7.30 -16.63 -1.68
C LEU A 39 6.51 -15.39 -2.12
N ILE A 40 5.78 -15.49 -3.23
CA ILE A 40 4.98 -14.38 -3.78
C ILE A 40 3.88 -13.97 -2.80
N THR A 41 3.17 -14.96 -2.24
CA THR A 41 2.14 -14.72 -1.21
C THR A 41 2.72 -14.01 0.02
N ARG A 42 3.89 -14.46 0.51
CA ARG A 42 4.59 -13.82 1.64
C ARG A 42 5.00 -12.40 1.33
N CYS A 43 5.49 -12.12 0.12
CA CYS A 43 5.88 -10.77 -0.29
C CYS A 43 4.68 -9.82 -0.32
N ALA A 44 3.56 -10.23 -0.94
CA ALA A 44 2.32 -9.45 -0.92
C ALA A 44 1.85 -9.16 0.51
N ASN A 45 1.92 -10.18 1.38
CA ASN A 45 1.57 -10.03 2.78
C ASN A 45 2.48 -9.03 3.52
N GLN A 46 3.79 -9.00 3.26
CA GLN A 46 4.68 -8.00 3.86
C GLN A 46 4.28 -6.57 3.47
N GLY A 47 3.84 -6.37 2.22
CA GLY A 47 3.31 -5.08 1.77
C GLY A 47 2.09 -4.63 2.57
N LEU A 48 1.15 -5.54 2.84
CA LEU A 48 -0.02 -5.28 3.69
C LEU A 48 0.34 -5.05 5.16
N LEU A 49 1.29 -5.80 5.72
CA LEU A 49 1.76 -5.58 7.09
C LEU A 49 2.45 -4.21 7.25
N SER A 50 3.17 -3.76 6.23
CA SER A 50 3.70 -2.40 6.17
C SER A 50 2.56 -1.36 6.13
N LEU A 51 1.52 -1.59 5.32
CA LEU A 51 0.32 -0.73 5.32
C LEU A 51 -0.30 -0.60 6.73
N PHE A 52 -0.52 -1.71 7.45
CA PHE A 52 -1.09 -1.65 8.80
C PHE A 52 -0.25 -0.81 9.76
N THR A 53 1.08 -0.85 9.62
CA THR A 53 1.96 -0.02 10.44
C THR A 53 1.76 1.46 10.14
N LEU A 54 1.62 1.82 8.85
CA LEU A 54 1.36 3.19 8.42
C LEU A 54 -0.03 3.68 8.82
N GLN A 55 -1.06 2.82 8.75
CA GLN A 55 -2.41 3.11 9.23
C GLN A 55 -2.44 3.40 10.75
N ALA A 56 -1.63 2.69 11.54
CA ALA A 56 -1.55 2.86 12.98
C ALA A 56 -0.71 4.09 13.42
N THR A 57 -0.12 4.81 12.47
CA THR A 57 0.82 5.91 12.77
C THR A 57 0.09 7.20 13.14
N ASP A 58 0.46 7.79 14.27
CA ASP A 58 0.14 9.19 14.57
C ASP A 58 1.06 10.12 13.75
N TRP A 59 0.56 10.56 12.60
CA TRP A 59 1.30 11.38 11.63
C TRP A 59 1.70 12.75 12.16
N SER A 60 1.07 13.23 13.24
CA SER A 60 1.46 14.48 13.90
C SER A 60 2.74 14.33 14.73
N LYS A 61 2.96 13.13 15.28
CA LYS A 61 4.12 12.81 16.13
C LYS A 61 5.25 12.16 15.36
N ASN A 62 4.94 11.32 14.37
CA ASN A 62 5.91 10.48 13.67
C ASN A 62 5.91 10.71 12.14
N PRO A 63 6.17 11.93 11.65
CA PRO A 63 6.12 12.23 10.21
C PRO A 63 7.18 11.49 9.38
N GLN A 64 8.22 10.94 10.02
CA GLN A 64 9.27 10.16 9.36
C GLN A 64 8.94 8.67 9.20
N GLN A 65 7.82 8.19 9.77
CA GLN A 65 7.48 6.76 9.77
C GLN A 65 7.46 6.16 8.36
N LEU A 66 6.95 6.89 7.37
CA LEU A 66 6.96 6.45 5.97
C LEU A 66 8.36 6.04 5.49
N LYS A 67 9.38 6.85 5.80
CA LYS A 67 10.77 6.56 5.39
C LYS A 67 11.31 5.31 6.09
N PHE A 68 10.98 5.13 7.37
CA PHE A 68 11.40 3.94 8.12
C PHE A 68 10.72 2.68 7.60
N GLU A 69 9.42 2.76 7.31
CA GLU A 69 8.65 1.64 6.77
C GLU A 69 9.08 1.25 5.36
N GLU A 70 9.40 2.22 4.49
CA GLU A 70 9.93 1.93 3.16
C GLU A 70 11.20 1.06 3.22
N GLN A 71 12.11 1.39 4.15
CA GLN A 71 13.35 0.61 4.33
C GLN A 71 13.08 -0.73 5.00
N ARG A 72 12.22 -0.75 6.03
CA ARG A 72 11.86 -1.97 6.74
C ARG A 72 11.20 -2.99 5.81
N LEU A 73 10.31 -2.55 4.92
CA LEU A 73 9.67 -3.42 3.93
C LEU A 73 10.71 -4.02 2.97
N LYS A 74 11.61 -3.20 2.43
CA LYS A 74 12.69 -3.68 1.54
C LYS A 74 13.57 -4.73 2.22
N GLN A 75 13.97 -4.50 3.47
CA GLN A 75 14.79 -5.44 4.25
C GLN A 75 14.05 -6.75 4.50
N ARG A 76 12.78 -6.68 4.91
CA ARG A 76 11.96 -7.87 5.15
C ARG A 76 11.78 -8.70 3.90
N VAL A 77 11.48 -8.07 2.76
CA VAL A 77 11.30 -8.80 1.49
C VAL A 77 12.63 -9.38 1.01
N ALA A 78 13.75 -8.66 1.14
CA ALA A 78 15.06 -9.17 0.76
C ALA A 78 15.49 -10.41 1.59
N ALA A 79 14.99 -10.55 2.82
CA ALA A 79 15.26 -11.71 3.67
C ALA A 79 14.32 -12.91 3.42
N LEU A 80 13.17 -12.71 2.76
CA LEU A 80 12.19 -13.78 2.51
C LEU A 80 12.75 -14.97 1.73
N PRO A 81 13.54 -14.80 0.65
CA PRO A 81 14.00 -15.93 -0.14
C PRO A 81 14.75 -16.97 0.68
N ALA A 82 15.71 -16.52 1.50
CA ALA A 82 16.50 -17.40 2.37
C ALA A 82 15.66 -18.04 3.49
N ALA A 83 14.55 -17.41 3.89
CA ALA A 83 13.63 -17.97 4.88
C ALA A 83 12.66 -19.01 4.29
N VAL A 84 12.42 -18.97 2.97
CA VAL A 84 11.47 -19.86 2.28
C VAL A 84 12.16 -21.05 1.62
N TYR A 85 13.38 -20.87 1.11
CA TYR A 85 14.08 -21.91 0.37
C TYR A 85 15.61 -21.79 0.50
N ASP A 86 16.25 -22.90 0.86
CA ASP A 86 17.71 -23.04 1.04
C ASP A 86 18.36 -23.97 -0.01
N GLY A 87 17.75 -24.10 -1.19
CA GLY A 87 18.26 -24.97 -2.25
C GLY A 87 18.78 -24.22 -3.48
N LYS A 88 19.05 -24.97 -4.55
CA LYS A 88 19.57 -24.39 -5.80
C LYS A 88 18.46 -23.60 -6.52
N PRO A 89 18.75 -22.37 -6.99
CA PRO A 89 17.77 -21.59 -7.70
C PRO A 89 17.29 -22.28 -8.98
N PHE A 90 16.00 -22.15 -9.27
CA PHE A 90 15.35 -22.62 -10.49
C PHE A 90 14.66 -21.45 -11.21
N SER A 91 14.20 -21.67 -12.45
CA SER A 91 13.69 -20.58 -13.31
C SER A 91 12.52 -19.82 -12.68
N ASP A 92 11.51 -20.55 -12.21
CA ASP A 92 10.33 -19.95 -11.56
C ASP A 92 10.70 -19.20 -10.28
N TRP A 93 11.70 -19.69 -9.53
CA TRP A 93 12.21 -19.00 -8.35
C TRP A 93 12.80 -17.63 -8.69
N GLN A 94 13.64 -17.55 -9.71
CA GLN A 94 14.23 -16.28 -10.14
C GLN A 94 13.15 -15.30 -10.62
N ALA A 95 12.18 -15.78 -11.38
CA ALA A 95 11.04 -14.97 -11.79
C ALA A 95 10.19 -14.49 -10.59
N ALA A 96 10.02 -15.33 -9.56
CA ALA A 96 9.33 -14.96 -8.33
C ALA A 96 10.06 -13.88 -7.53
N LEU A 97 11.40 -13.91 -7.50
CA LEU A 97 12.22 -12.85 -6.89
C LEU A 97 11.99 -11.50 -7.59
N GLU A 98 11.97 -11.49 -8.93
CA GLU A 98 11.66 -10.29 -9.71
C GLU A 98 10.24 -9.76 -9.43
N VAL A 99 9.25 -10.66 -9.33
CA VAL A 99 7.88 -10.28 -8.93
C VAL A 99 7.89 -9.65 -7.54
N CYS A 100 8.57 -10.23 -6.56
CA CYS A 100 8.64 -9.72 -5.19
C CYS A 100 9.31 -8.34 -5.12
N GLU A 101 10.40 -8.13 -5.86
CA GLU A 101 11.07 -6.83 -5.94
C GLU A 101 10.13 -5.76 -6.52
N ARG A 102 9.50 -6.04 -7.67
CA ARG A 102 8.58 -5.10 -8.32
C ARG A 102 7.36 -4.81 -7.46
N LEU A 103 6.79 -5.83 -6.81
CA LEU A 103 5.68 -5.66 -5.89
C LEU A 103 6.08 -4.76 -4.72
N THR A 104 7.27 -4.95 -4.16
CA THR A 104 7.80 -4.10 -3.08
C THR A 104 7.98 -2.64 -3.52
N VAL A 105 8.46 -2.41 -4.74
CA VAL A 105 8.57 -1.06 -5.31
C VAL A 105 7.19 -0.42 -5.48
N ASN A 106 6.22 -1.16 -6.05
CA ASN A 106 4.85 -0.68 -6.24
C ASN A 106 4.16 -0.37 -4.92
N THR A 107 4.27 -1.26 -3.93
CA THR A 107 3.73 -1.05 -2.58
C THR A 107 4.31 0.21 -1.94
N ASN A 108 5.64 0.40 -1.98
CA ASN A 108 6.27 1.62 -1.44
C ASN A 108 5.78 2.88 -2.17
N ARG A 109 5.59 2.80 -3.50
CA ARG A 109 5.03 3.91 -4.28
C ARG A 109 3.59 4.22 -3.85
N GLN A 110 2.78 3.22 -3.61
CA GLN A 110 1.39 3.37 -3.14
C GLN A 110 1.36 3.98 -1.73
N HIS A 111 2.18 3.46 -0.80
CA HIS A 111 2.35 4.01 0.55
C HIS A 111 2.76 5.47 0.52
N LYS A 112 3.73 5.83 -0.32
CA LYS A 112 4.15 7.23 -0.49
C LYS A 112 3.06 8.11 -1.09
N THR A 113 2.23 7.56 -1.98
CA THR A 113 1.09 8.29 -2.57
C THR A 113 0.03 8.59 -1.50
N ILE A 114 -0.24 7.63 -0.62
CA ILE A 114 -1.25 7.73 0.44
C ILE A 114 -0.77 8.58 1.61
N PHE A 115 0.40 8.27 2.18
CA PHE A 115 0.79 8.77 3.50
C PHE A 115 1.70 10.01 3.49
N ARG A 116 2.44 10.27 2.40
CA ARG A 116 3.25 11.50 2.32
C ARG A 116 2.37 12.76 2.40
N PRO A 117 1.22 12.84 1.71
CA PRO A 117 0.32 13.99 1.87
C PRO A 117 -0.18 14.13 3.31
N LEU A 118 -0.40 13.05 4.07
CA LEU A 118 -0.79 13.14 5.48
C LEU A 118 0.30 13.73 6.36
N ALA A 119 1.56 13.32 6.14
CA ALA A 119 2.69 13.94 6.82
C ALA A 119 2.82 15.43 6.47
N GLU A 120 2.43 15.85 5.25
CA GLU A 120 2.35 17.28 4.88
C GLU A 120 1.16 17.98 5.56
N MET A 121 -0.01 17.34 5.60
CA MET A 121 -1.22 17.86 6.28
C MET A 121 -1.01 17.99 7.80
N ALA A 122 -0.16 17.16 8.42
CA ALA A 122 0.13 17.25 9.84
C ALA A 122 1.07 18.41 10.23
N LYS A 123 1.71 19.09 9.25
CA LYS A 123 2.64 20.20 9.53
C LYS A 123 1.88 21.49 9.87
N LYS A 124 1.93 21.89 11.15
CA LYS A 124 1.26 23.11 11.66
C LYS A 124 1.66 24.40 10.92
N GLU A 125 2.88 24.51 10.40
CA GLU A 125 3.37 25.70 9.69
C GLU A 125 2.46 26.11 8.52
N ILE A 126 1.99 25.14 7.72
CA ILE A 126 1.18 25.40 6.53
C ILE A 126 -0.24 25.88 6.93
N TRP A 127 -0.67 25.54 8.14
CA TRP A 127 -1.99 25.86 8.69
C TRP A 127 -1.92 26.95 9.77
N SER A 128 -0.81 27.68 9.87
CA SER A 128 -0.74 28.81 10.79
C SER A 128 -1.61 29.96 10.28
N LEU A 129 -2.33 30.60 11.20
CA LEU A 129 -3.06 31.83 10.94
C LEU A 129 -2.14 33.00 10.61
N ASP A 130 -0.88 32.99 11.09
CA ASP A 130 0.12 34.03 10.79
C ASP A 130 0.37 34.18 9.29
N THR A 131 0.18 33.10 8.54
CA THR A 131 0.35 33.05 7.09
C THR A 131 -0.98 33.01 6.34
N ALA A 132 -2.10 33.33 7.01
CA ALA A 132 -3.44 33.30 6.42
C ALA A 132 -3.64 34.30 5.28
N LYS A 133 -2.91 35.43 5.30
CA LYS A 133 -2.96 36.46 4.24
C LYS A 133 -1.92 36.24 3.13
N SER A 134 -1.05 35.25 3.26
CA SER A 134 0.06 35.03 2.32
C SER A 134 -0.39 34.18 1.13
N GLU A 135 -0.32 34.75 -0.08
CA GLU A 135 -0.60 34.04 -1.33
C GLU A 135 0.32 32.83 -1.55
N GLN A 136 1.61 32.96 -1.18
CA GLN A 136 2.57 31.86 -1.26
C GLN A 136 2.13 30.67 -0.41
N PHE A 137 1.68 30.92 0.82
CA PHE A 137 1.15 29.87 1.68
C PHE A 137 -0.20 29.34 1.16
N GLN A 138 -1.04 30.19 0.56
CA GLN A 138 -2.27 29.73 -0.08
C GLN A 138 -2.01 28.73 -1.21
N ALA A 139 -1.00 29.00 -2.06
CA ALA A 139 -0.58 28.05 -3.09
C ALA A 139 -0.06 26.73 -2.49
N ARG A 140 0.72 26.79 -1.40
CA ARG A 140 1.18 25.59 -0.66
C ARG A 140 0.00 24.78 -0.09
N ARG A 141 -0.99 25.44 0.52
CA ARG A 141 -2.21 24.81 1.06
C ARG A 141 -3.02 24.11 -0.04
N LYS A 142 -3.30 24.80 -1.15
CA LYS A 142 -4.02 24.22 -2.30
C LYS A 142 -3.32 22.97 -2.83
N LYS A 143 -1.99 23.01 -2.94
CA LYS A 143 -1.19 21.86 -3.36
C LYS A 143 -1.25 20.69 -2.37
N ALA A 144 -1.17 20.95 -1.07
CA ALA A 144 -1.29 19.93 -0.02
C ALA A 144 -2.69 19.29 -0.04
N ILE A 145 -3.74 20.10 -0.13
CA ILE A 145 -5.14 19.65 -0.24
C ILE A 145 -5.34 18.79 -1.49
N TYR A 146 -4.88 19.25 -2.66
CA TYR A 146 -4.97 18.48 -3.90
C TYR A 146 -4.28 17.11 -3.79
N ARG A 147 -3.08 17.06 -3.21
CA ARG A 147 -2.36 15.80 -2.97
C ARG A 147 -3.11 14.88 -2.00
N ALA A 148 -3.74 15.43 -0.96
CA ALA A 148 -4.55 14.66 -0.04
C ALA A 148 -5.82 14.09 -0.70
N LYS A 149 -6.42 14.81 -1.66
CA LYS A 149 -7.53 14.29 -2.50
C LYS A 149 -7.07 13.07 -3.32
N ILE A 150 -5.90 13.14 -3.96
CA ILE A 150 -5.31 11.99 -4.68
C ILE A 150 -5.00 10.83 -3.73
N ALA A 151 -4.42 11.11 -2.57
CA ALA A 151 -4.15 10.09 -1.56
C ALA A 151 -5.43 9.36 -1.13
N ALA A 152 -6.55 10.08 -1.04
CA ALA A 152 -7.83 9.51 -0.65
C ALA A 152 -8.34 8.51 -1.69
N GLU A 153 -8.20 8.82 -2.97
CA GLU A 153 -8.54 7.90 -4.06
C GLU A 153 -7.67 6.65 -4.06
N ALA A 154 -6.37 6.80 -3.80
CA ALA A 154 -5.43 5.67 -3.72
C ALA A 154 -5.70 4.78 -2.49
N ALA A 155 -6.15 5.36 -1.38
CA ALA A 155 -6.54 4.62 -0.18
C ALA A 155 -7.85 3.84 -0.40
N ASP A 156 -8.86 4.49 -0.99
CA ASP A 156 -10.17 3.92 -1.30
C ASP A 156 -10.06 2.65 -2.17
N ARG A 157 -9.12 2.65 -3.13
CA ARG A 157 -8.91 1.54 -4.06
C ARG A 157 -7.74 0.63 -3.71
N TYR A 158 -7.23 0.69 -2.48
CA TYR A 158 -5.93 0.07 -2.14
C TYR A 158 -5.85 -1.42 -2.49
N LEU A 159 -6.86 -2.21 -2.08
CA LEU A 159 -6.86 -3.66 -2.29
C LEU A 159 -7.09 -4.03 -3.76
N ASP A 160 -7.89 -3.26 -4.48
CA ASP A 160 -8.13 -3.47 -5.91
C ASP A 160 -6.87 -3.15 -6.72
N ASP A 161 -6.19 -2.04 -6.40
CA ASP A 161 -4.91 -1.66 -7.01
C ASP A 161 -3.84 -2.73 -6.70
N LEU A 162 -3.80 -3.29 -5.48
CA LEU A 162 -2.90 -4.40 -5.12
C LEU A 162 -3.22 -5.66 -5.92
N ARG A 163 -4.50 -6.03 -6.06
CA ARG A 163 -4.93 -7.20 -6.85
C ARG A 163 -4.52 -7.05 -8.32
N ALA A 164 -4.79 -5.89 -8.90
CA ALA A 164 -4.43 -5.58 -10.28
C ALA A 164 -2.90 -5.62 -10.49
N ASP A 165 -2.13 -5.04 -9.56
CA ASP A 165 -0.67 -5.05 -9.66
C ASP A 165 -0.09 -6.46 -9.58
N VAL A 166 -0.56 -7.28 -8.64
CA VAL A 166 -0.10 -8.66 -8.49
C VAL A 166 -0.48 -9.50 -9.71
N SER A 167 -1.72 -9.42 -10.17
CA SER A 167 -2.19 -10.15 -11.35
C SER A 167 -1.37 -9.79 -12.59
N ARG A 168 -1.15 -8.49 -12.84
CA ARG A 168 -0.31 -8.01 -13.94
C ARG A 168 1.13 -8.49 -13.83
N LEU A 169 1.72 -8.45 -12.64
CA LEU A 169 3.11 -8.89 -12.42
C LEU A 169 3.26 -10.38 -12.67
N LEU A 170 2.29 -11.19 -12.22
CA LEU A 170 2.26 -12.62 -12.48
C LEU A 170 2.09 -12.92 -13.98
N GLU A 171 1.20 -12.21 -14.66
CA GLU A 171 0.94 -12.38 -16.10
C GLU A 171 2.19 -12.17 -16.95
N VAL A 172 2.94 -11.09 -16.69
CA VAL A 172 4.14 -10.73 -17.47
C VAL A 172 5.42 -11.41 -16.96
N SER A 173 5.35 -12.16 -15.86
CA SER A 173 6.49 -12.89 -15.32
C SER A 173 6.82 -14.12 -16.18
N ARG A 174 8.07 -14.60 -16.03
CA ARG A 174 8.53 -15.85 -16.64
C ARG A 174 8.20 -17.10 -15.80
N ILE A 175 7.28 -16.98 -14.84
CA ILE A 175 6.81 -18.10 -14.02
C ILE A 175 5.98 -19.04 -14.88
N SER A 176 6.20 -20.35 -14.75
CA SER A 176 5.40 -21.38 -15.43
C SER A 176 3.88 -21.21 -15.20
N PRO A 177 3.03 -21.58 -16.17
CA PRO A 177 1.58 -21.46 -16.01
C PRO A 177 1.03 -22.16 -14.77
N GLU A 178 1.60 -23.31 -14.41
CA GLU A 178 1.19 -24.10 -13.24
C GLU A 178 1.57 -23.39 -11.92
N ALA A 179 2.80 -22.88 -11.80
CA ALA A 179 3.22 -22.11 -10.64
C ALA A 179 2.45 -20.79 -10.52
N ARG A 180 2.10 -20.16 -11.65
CA ARG A 180 1.27 -18.95 -11.69
C ARG A 180 -0.13 -19.22 -11.16
N ALA A 181 -0.79 -20.27 -11.66
CA ALA A 181 -2.12 -20.65 -11.20
C ALA A 181 -2.14 -20.95 -9.69
N LEU A 182 -1.13 -21.67 -9.19
CA LEU A 182 -0.99 -21.93 -7.75
C LEU A 182 -0.73 -20.65 -6.95
N SER A 183 0.07 -19.72 -7.50
CA SER A 183 0.31 -18.41 -6.87
C SER A 183 -0.97 -17.60 -6.78
N ASP A 184 -1.74 -17.52 -7.87
CA ASP A 184 -3.04 -16.84 -7.91
C ASP A 184 -4.01 -17.42 -6.89
N GLN A 185 -4.10 -18.75 -6.80
CA GLN A 185 -4.93 -19.43 -5.81
C GLN A 185 -4.50 -19.08 -4.38
N GLN A 186 -3.21 -19.19 -4.05
CA GLN A 186 -2.72 -18.89 -2.70
C GLN A 186 -2.89 -17.42 -2.33
N LEU A 187 -2.71 -16.50 -3.27
CA LEU A 187 -2.97 -15.08 -3.07
C LEU A 187 -4.46 -14.83 -2.81
N GLN A 188 -5.35 -15.49 -3.55
CA GLN A 188 -6.78 -15.36 -3.31
C GLN A 188 -7.15 -15.84 -1.91
N GLU A 189 -6.71 -17.03 -1.51
CA GLU A 189 -7.04 -17.64 -0.23
C GLU A 189 -6.42 -16.89 0.97
N ASN A 190 -5.13 -16.57 0.89
CA ASN A 190 -4.37 -16.05 2.05
C ASN A 190 -4.35 -14.51 2.12
N ILE A 191 -4.62 -13.82 1.00
CA ILE A 191 -4.62 -12.37 0.94
C ILE A 191 -6.04 -11.87 0.68
N PHE A 192 -6.57 -12.09 -0.52
CA PHE A 192 -7.77 -11.37 -0.97
C PHE A 192 -9.09 -11.86 -0.33
N ASN A 193 -9.12 -13.07 0.23
CA ASN A 193 -10.23 -13.56 1.06
C ASN A 193 -10.05 -13.21 2.54
N THR A 194 -8.82 -12.96 2.98
CA THR A 194 -8.49 -12.70 4.40
C THR A 194 -8.56 -11.20 4.73
N TYR A 195 -8.07 -10.34 3.83
CA TYR A 195 -8.10 -8.90 4.00
C TYR A 195 -9.28 -8.30 3.27
N ARG A 196 -9.94 -7.33 3.90
CA ARG A 196 -11.11 -6.63 3.37
C ARG A 196 -10.91 -5.13 3.40
N GLU A 197 -11.67 -4.44 2.57
CA GLU A 197 -11.78 -2.98 2.65
C GLU A 197 -12.22 -2.61 4.08
N GLY A 198 -11.53 -1.64 4.67
CA GLY A 198 -11.87 -1.15 5.99
C GLY A 198 -13.01 -0.14 5.95
N ARG A 199 -13.11 0.69 6.98
CA ARG A 199 -14.15 1.74 7.11
C ARG A 199 -13.70 3.11 6.62
N PHE A 200 -12.58 3.17 5.91
CA PHE A 200 -12.08 4.40 5.31
C PHE A 200 -13.15 5.04 4.44
N SER A 201 -13.43 6.33 4.68
CA SER A 201 -14.39 7.08 3.89
C SER A 201 -13.71 8.18 3.10
N LYS A 202 -13.50 7.96 1.80
CA LYS A 202 -13.06 9.00 0.86
C LYS A 202 -13.92 10.25 0.96
N ARG A 203 -15.25 10.08 1.02
CA ARG A 203 -16.20 11.19 1.14
C ARG A 203 -15.92 12.08 2.35
N ARG A 204 -15.66 11.49 3.53
CA ARG A 204 -15.36 12.26 4.76
C ARG A 204 -14.06 13.06 4.62
N VAL A 205 -13.04 12.44 4.03
CA VAL A 205 -11.76 13.10 3.73
C VAL A 205 -11.97 14.30 2.81
N LEU A 206 -12.69 14.11 1.70
CA LEU A 206 -12.97 15.20 0.75
C LEU A 206 -13.74 16.35 1.39
N GLN A 207 -14.77 16.05 2.19
CA GLN A 207 -15.54 17.07 2.91
C GLN A 207 -14.69 17.90 3.87
N TYR A 208 -13.77 17.27 4.61
CA TYR A 208 -12.84 17.99 5.49
C TYR A 208 -11.90 18.90 4.69
N LEU A 209 -11.34 18.37 3.59
CA LEU A 209 -10.43 19.12 2.71
C LEU A 209 -11.12 20.32 2.04
N GLU A 210 -12.39 20.17 1.63
CA GLU A 210 -13.20 21.27 1.08
C GLU A 210 -13.44 22.38 2.12
N ARG A 211 -13.76 22.01 3.37
CA ARG A 211 -13.90 22.99 4.46
C ARG A 211 -12.59 23.72 4.72
N GLN A 212 -11.47 22.99 4.68
CA GLN A 212 -10.14 23.56 4.93
C GLN A 212 -9.75 24.52 3.81
N GLU A 213 -10.01 24.14 2.55
CA GLU A 213 -9.83 24.99 1.38
C GLU A 213 -10.67 26.27 1.50
N ALA A 214 -11.96 26.13 1.79
CA ALA A 214 -12.89 27.25 1.93
C ALA A 214 -12.49 28.22 3.04
N PHE A 215 -12.03 27.71 4.19
CA PHE A 215 -11.59 28.54 5.31
C PHE A 215 -10.39 29.41 4.93
N TYR A 216 -9.31 28.83 4.40
CA TYR A 216 -8.12 29.59 4.05
C TYR A 216 -8.33 30.48 2.82
N GLN A 217 -9.18 30.07 1.88
CA GLN A 217 -9.57 30.90 0.75
C GLN A 217 -10.34 32.13 1.23
N LEU A 218 -11.29 31.97 2.16
CA LEU A 218 -12.03 33.09 2.77
C LEU A 218 -11.09 34.11 3.42
N LEU A 219 -10.07 33.65 4.14
CA LEU A 219 -9.09 34.55 4.77
C LEU A 219 -8.19 35.23 3.73
N THR A 220 -7.71 34.49 2.73
CA THR A 220 -6.83 35.05 1.69
C THR A 220 -7.57 36.11 0.86
N ASP A 221 -8.84 35.87 0.52
CA ASP A 221 -9.65 36.77 -0.32
C ASP A 221 -10.11 38.03 0.42
N ASN A 222 -10.01 38.04 1.76
CA ASN A 222 -10.48 39.14 2.59
C ASN A 222 -9.35 39.69 3.50
N PRO A 223 -8.19 40.11 2.94
CA PRO A 223 -7.02 40.45 3.74
C PRO A 223 -7.22 41.71 4.60
N LYS A 224 -8.17 42.58 4.25
CA LYS A 224 -8.57 43.76 5.05
C LYS A 224 -9.76 43.49 5.97
N GLY A 225 -10.43 42.34 5.83
CA GLY A 225 -11.64 41.98 6.59
C GLY A 225 -11.37 41.52 8.02
N PHE A 226 -10.11 41.25 8.35
CA PHE A 226 -9.68 40.81 9.68
C PHE A 226 -8.25 41.24 10.02
N THR A 227 -7.90 41.15 11.29
CA THR A 227 -6.55 41.25 11.82
C THR A 227 -6.25 40.09 12.76
N LEU A 228 -4.99 39.80 13.01
CA LEU A 228 -4.56 38.83 14.01
C LEU A 228 -4.19 39.58 15.29
N ARG A 229 -4.80 39.21 16.42
CA ARG A 229 -4.48 39.75 17.76
C ARG A 229 -4.21 38.58 18.70
N GLY A 230 -2.99 38.47 19.19
CA GLY A 230 -2.59 37.37 20.09
C GLY A 230 -2.85 35.97 19.51
N GLY A 231 -2.65 35.78 18.19
CA GLY A 231 -2.90 34.52 17.50
C GLY A 231 -4.37 34.22 17.15
N SER A 232 -5.29 35.12 17.51
CA SER A 232 -6.72 34.97 17.21
C SER A 232 -7.18 35.92 16.10
N LEU A 233 -8.14 35.47 15.28
CA LEU A 233 -8.72 36.27 14.22
C LEU A 233 -9.73 37.28 14.80
N TYR A 234 -9.51 38.56 14.54
CA TYR A 234 -10.45 39.64 14.84
C TYR A 234 -11.03 40.19 13.54
N PHE A 235 -12.34 40.09 13.36
CA PHE A 235 -13.02 40.48 12.12
C PHE A 235 -13.68 41.85 12.24
N TYR A 236 -13.50 42.70 11.23
CA TYR A 236 -14.19 43.98 11.11
C TYR A 236 -15.57 43.84 10.44
N ASN A 237 -15.79 42.73 9.73
CA ASN A 237 -17.04 42.43 9.03
C ASN A 237 -17.77 41.25 9.71
N LYS A 238 -18.99 41.48 10.22
CA LYS A 238 -19.80 40.47 10.92
C LYS A 238 -20.15 39.25 10.06
N THR A 239 -20.34 39.42 8.75
CA THR A 239 -20.67 38.31 7.85
C THR A 239 -19.47 37.41 7.61
N ILE A 240 -18.29 37.99 7.41
CA ILE A 240 -17.03 37.23 7.27
C ILE A 240 -16.72 36.51 8.58
N HIS A 241 -16.92 37.18 9.72
CA HIS A 241 -16.73 36.59 11.04
C HIS A 241 -17.55 35.29 11.22
N ARG A 242 -18.87 35.35 11.00
CA ARG A 242 -19.74 34.17 11.16
C ARG A 242 -19.29 33.01 10.27
N LYS A 243 -19.04 33.27 8.98
CA LYS A 243 -18.58 32.25 8.04
C LYS A 243 -17.25 31.63 8.46
N ALA A 244 -16.30 32.44 8.91
CA ALA A 244 -15.01 31.96 9.36
C ALA A 244 -15.10 31.16 10.66
N ASP A 245 -15.92 31.58 11.62
CA ASP A 245 -16.14 30.85 12.87
C ASP A 245 -16.82 29.49 12.63
N ASP A 246 -17.85 29.45 11.79
CA ASP A 246 -18.56 28.20 11.45
C ASP A 246 -17.62 27.18 10.78
N LEU A 247 -16.79 27.65 9.84
CA LEU A 247 -15.79 26.82 9.18
C LEU A 247 -14.70 26.37 10.15
N ASN A 248 -14.15 27.29 10.97
CA ASN A 248 -13.12 26.97 11.95
C ASN A 248 -13.59 25.94 12.97
N ARG A 249 -14.81 26.11 13.51
CA ARG A 249 -15.41 25.15 14.43
C ARG A 249 -15.55 23.76 13.80
N SER A 250 -16.02 23.72 12.55
CA SER A 250 -16.16 22.49 11.79
C SER A 250 -14.81 21.81 11.50
N LEU A 251 -13.74 22.60 11.31
CA LEU A 251 -12.39 22.10 11.10
C LEU A 251 -11.79 21.53 12.38
N VAL A 252 -11.85 22.27 13.49
CA VAL A 252 -11.34 21.81 14.79
C VAL A 252 -12.02 20.52 15.24
N GLN A 253 -13.34 20.43 15.06
CA GLN A 253 -14.08 19.21 15.38
C GLN A 253 -13.74 18.06 14.42
N GLY A 254 -13.52 18.35 13.13
CA GLY A 254 -13.29 17.34 12.10
C GLY A 254 -11.84 16.86 11.96
N GLU A 255 -10.85 17.53 12.55
CA GLU A 255 -9.43 17.22 12.35
C GLU A 255 -9.07 15.81 12.87
N THR A 256 -9.56 15.46 14.07
CA THR A 256 -9.32 14.14 14.65
C THR A 256 -9.98 13.05 13.80
N ASP A 257 -11.19 13.29 13.33
CA ASP A 257 -11.90 12.38 12.42
C ASP A 257 -11.17 12.23 11.08
N PHE A 258 -10.63 13.32 10.54
CA PHE A 258 -9.85 13.29 9.30
C PHE A 258 -8.63 12.39 9.43
N PHE A 259 -7.80 12.55 10.47
CA PHE A 259 -6.61 11.72 10.67
C PHE A 259 -6.97 10.27 11.05
N SER A 260 -7.97 10.07 11.92
CA SER A 260 -8.37 8.73 12.35
C SER A 260 -8.95 7.90 11.21
N ASN A 261 -9.59 8.51 10.21
CA ASN A 261 -10.13 7.82 9.04
C ASN A 261 -9.04 7.03 8.26
N TRP A 262 -7.80 7.53 8.20
CA TRP A 262 -6.68 6.86 7.52
C TRP A 262 -6.18 5.61 8.24
N SER A 263 -6.57 5.40 9.50
CA SER A 263 -6.31 4.13 10.19
C SER A 263 -7.19 2.99 9.69
N GLN A 264 -8.22 3.29 8.88
CA GLN A 264 -9.30 2.37 8.54
C GLN A 264 -9.29 1.93 7.06
N ILE A 265 -8.16 2.07 6.34
CA ILE A 265 -8.03 1.72 4.91
C ILE A 265 -8.30 0.23 4.64
N VAL A 266 -7.54 -0.64 5.30
CA VAL A 266 -7.71 -2.10 5.22
C VAL A 266 -8.00 -2.65 6.62
N ALA A 267 -8.82 -3.69 6.67
CA ALA A 267 -9.05 -4.50 7.86
C ALA A 267 -8.72 -5.98 7.59
N ARG A 268 -8.40 -6.70 8.67
CA ARG A 268 -8.32 -8.16 8.68
C ARG A 268 -9.61 -8.77 9.23
#